data_AF-A0A357Y349-F1
#
_entry.id   AF-A0A357Y349-F1
#
_cell.length_a   1.000
_cell.length_b   1.000
_cell.length_c   1.000
_cell.angle_alpha   90.00
_cell.angle_beta   90.00
_cell.angle_gamma   90.00
#
_symmetry.space_group_name_H-M   'P 1'
#
loop_
_entity.id
_entity.type
_entity.pdbx_description
1 polymer ?
#
loop_
_entity_poly.entity_id
_entity_poly.type
_entity_poly.pdbx_seq_one_letter_code
_entity_poly.pdbx_strand_id
1 'polypeptide(L)'
;MRMVSILQKAKTCDALCVNYHDAYTMGTANGGRVLDEPIGQLLPDYYADFIGIDLRDLSMQPLSQGGQLLPNIVYSLQPTAIRHVVVNGRTVMHDGQF
;
A
#
# COMPACT_ATOMS: atom_id res chain seq x y z
N MET A 1 -5.87 1.51 4.34
CA MET A 1 -6.30 1.85 2.96
C MET A 1 -7.71 1.31 2.63
N ARG A 2 -7.95 -0.01 2.67
CA ARG A 2 -9.27 -0.63 2.39
C ARG A 2 -10.47 0.06 3.05
N MET A 3 -10.39 0.28 4.37
CA MET A 3 -11.50 0.82 5.15
C MET A 3 -11.93 2.22 4.67
N VAL A 4 -11.00 3.16 4.47
CA VAL A 4 -11.35 4.52 3.99
C VAL A 4 -11.98 4.48 2.60
N SER A 5 -11.48 3.63 1.70
CA SER A 5 -12.03 3.51 0.35
C SER A 5 -13.46 2.98 0.31
N ILE A 6 -13.87 2.12 1.26
CA ILE A 6 -15.23 1.55 1.31
C ILE A 6 -16.17 2.46 2.11
N LEU A 7 -15.73 2.95 3.27
CA LEU A 7 -16.56 3.78 4.14
C LEU A 7 -16.97 5.09 3.47
N GLN A 8 -16.07 5.73 2.73
CA GLN A 8 -16.40 6.98 2.05
C GLN A 8 -17.45 6.74 0.97
N LYS A 9 -17.32 5.70 0.15
CA LYS A 9 -18.31 5.34 -0.88
C LYS A 9 -19.68 5.05 -0.27
N ALA A 10 -19.71 4.31 0.84
CA ALA A 10 -20.95 4.01 1.55
C ALA A 10 -21.59 5.26 2.15
N LYS A 11 -20.79 6.19 2.69
CA LYS A 11 -21.26 7.42 3.32
C LYS A 11 -21.77 8.44 2.31
N THR A 12 -21.08 8.60 1.17
CA THR A 12 -21.41 9.59 0.14
C THR A 12 -22.34 9.05 -0.94
N CYS A 13 -22.61 7.75 -0.94
CA CYS A 13 -23.33 7.05 -2.01
C CYS A 13 -22.71 7.28 -3.40
N ASP A 14 -21.39 7.49 -3.45
CA ASP A 14 -20.62 7.71 -4.68
C ASP A 14 -19.47 6.71 -4.75
N ALA A 15 -19.52 5.81 -5.73
CA ALA A 15 -18.51 4.76 -5.91
C ALA A 15 -17.13 5.31 -6.33
N LEU A 16 -17.06 6.54 -6.82
CA LEU A 16 -15.85 7.16 -7.37
C LEU A 16 -15.16 8.15 -6.41
N CYS A 17 -15.77 8.44 -5.25
CA CYS A 17 -15.29 9.51 -4.35
C CYS A 17 -13.89 9.29 -3.75
N VAL A 18 -13.51 8.03 -3.51
CA VAL A 18 -12.16 7.63 -3.07
C VAL A 18 -11.77 6.36 -3.82
N ASN A 19 -10.93 6.50 -4.84
CA ASN A 19 -10.46 5.38 -5.64
C ASN A 19 -9.17 4.75 -5.04
N TYR A 20 -8.62 3.73 -5.70
CA TYR A 20 -7.44 3.03 -5.19
C TYR A 20 -6.19 3.92 -5.21
N HIS A 21 -6.06 4.83 -6.18
CA HIS A 21 -4.94 5.76 -6.25
C HIS A 21 -4.98 6.75 -5.08
N ASP A 22 -6.17 7.27 -4.76
CA ASP A 22 -6.36 8.17 -3.62
C ASP A 22 -6.01 7.47 -2.30
N ALA A 23 -6.58 6.28 -2.07
CA ALA A 23 -6.36 5.52 -0.84
C ALA A 23 -4.90 5.07 -0.69
N TYR A 24 -4.23 4.72 -1.78
CA TYR A 24 -2.80 4.39 -1.79
C TYR A 24 -1.97 5.62 -1.42
N THR A 25 -2.21 6.76 -2.09
CA THR A 25 -1.50 8.02 -1.83
C THR A 25 -1.71 8.51 -0.40
N MET A 26 -2.93 8.37 0.15
CA MET A 26 -3.24 8.63 1.57
C MET A 26 -2.43 7.75 2.51
N GLY A 27 -2.21 6.48 2.16
CA GLY A 27 -1.45 5.53 2.96
C GLY A 27 0.07 5.65 2.84
N THR A 28 0.59 6.45 1.90
CA THR A 28 2.02 6.56 1.61
C THR A 28 2.48 8.03 1.54
N ALA A 29 2.50 8.64 0.36
CA ALA A 29 3.09 9.96 0.11
C ALA A 29 2.46 11.07 0.94
N ASN A 30 1.14 11.04 1.13
CA ASN A 30 0.46 12.03 1.98
C ASN A 30 0.82 11.86 3.46
N GLY A 31 1.14 10.65 3.91
CA GLY A 31 1.64 10.41 5.26
C GLY A 31 2.97 11.14 5.50
N GLY A 32 3.94 10.96 4.60
CA GLY A 32 5.21 11.70 4.65
C GLY A 32 5.01 13.21 4.59
N ARG A 33 4.14 13.69 3.70
CA ARG A 33 3.81 15.12 3.59
C ARG A 33 3.19 15.71 4.87
N VAL A 34 2.30 14.97 5.55
CA VAL A 34 1.65 15.45 6.78
C VAL A 34 2.62 15.43 7.96
N LEU A 35 3.56 14.50 7.97
CA LEU A 35 4.59 14.38 9.00
C LEU A 35 5.80 15.27 8.75
N ASP A 36 5.89 15.91 7.59
CA ASP A 36 7.06 16.69 7.13
C ASP A 36 8.36 15.87 7.13
N GLU A 37 8.26 14.62 6.72
CA GLU A 37 9.38 13.66 6.68
C GLU A 37 9.57 13.11 5.25
N PRO A 38 10.83 12.83 4.82
CA PRO A 38 11.13 12.32 3.48
C PRO A 38 10.83 10.81 3.39
N ILE A 39 9.56 10.44 3.56
CA ILE A 39 9.03 9.08 3.54
C ILE A 39 7.81 8.94 2.64
N GLY A 40 7.37 7.71 2.41
CA GLY A 40 6.13 7.40 1.68
C GLY A 40 6.26 7.47 0.15
N GLN A 41 7.47 7.68 -0.39
CA GLN A 41 7.77 7.62 -1.81
C GLN A 41 9.12 6.93 -2.04
N LEU A 42 9.26 6.26 -3.20
CA LEU A 42 10.50 5.61 -3.63
C LEU A 42 11.24 6.53 -4.60
N LEU A 43 11.92 7.54 -4.06
CA LEU A 43 12.67 8.54 -4.80
C LEU A 43 14.08 8.69 -4.20
N PRO A 44 15.06 9.22 -4.96
CA PRO A 44 16.30 9.69 -4.37
C PRO A 44 16.03 10.67 -3.22
N ASP A 45 16.92 10.66 -2.22
CA ASP A 45 16.85 11.52 -1.03
C ASP A 45 15.71 11.22 -0.04
N TYR A 46 14.92 10.17 -0.28
CA TYR A 46 13.95 9.63 0.68
C TYR A 46 14.57 8.51 1.53
N TYR A 47 14.07 8.31 2.75
CA TYR A 47 14.47 7.15 3.55
C TYR A 47 14.11 5.86 2.81
N ALA A 48 14.97 4.86 2.94
CA ALA A 48 14.77 3.54 2.35
C ALA A 48 13.70 2.74 3.13
N ASP A 49 12.46 3.21 3.06
CA ASP A 49 11.27 2.64 3.68
C ASP A 49 10.42 1.95 2.61
N PHE A 50 10.40 0.62 2.62
CA PHE A 50 9.63 -0.15 1.66
C PHE A 50 9.24 -1.52 2.19
N ILE A 51 8.24 -2.11 1.52
CA ILE A 51 7.77 -3.46 1.81
C ILE A 51 7.93 -4.35 0.57
N GLY A 52 8.30 -5.60 0.79
CA GLY A 52 8.28 -6.66 -0.21
C GLY A 52 6.97 -7.44 -0.12
N ILE A 53 6.24 -7.51 -1.23
CA ILE A 53 4.95 -8.21 -1.32
C ILE A 53 5.12 -9.46 -2.20
N ASP A 54 4.70 -10.63 -1.71
CA ASP A 54 4.61 -11.86 -2.50
C ASP A 54 3.38 -11.80 -3.42
N LEU A 55 3.63 -11.58 -4.70
CA LEU A 55 2.58 -11.50 -5.70
C LEU A 55 1.85 -12.83 -5.93
N ARG A 56 2.38 -13.95 -5.44
CA ARG A 56 1.73 -15.27 -5.57
C ARG A 56 0.76 -15.57 -4.43
N ASP A 57 0.72 -14.75 -3.38
CA ASP A 57 -0.26 -14.88 -2.32
C ASP A 57 -1.68 -14.76 -2.90
N LEU A 58 -2.60 -15.59 -2.40
CA LEU A 58 -3.98 -15.64 -2.92
C LEU A 58 -4.69 -14.29 -2.84
N SER A 59 -4.36 -13.45 -1.84
CA SER A 59 -4.92 -12.10 -1.72
C SER A 59 -4.48 -11.14 -2.83
N MET A 60 -3.39 -11.46 -3.51
CA MET A 60 -2.87 -10.71 -4.64
C MET A 60 -3.38 -11.25 -5.98
N GLN A 61 -3.99 -12.43 -6.02
CA GLN A 61 -4.47 -13.05 -7.25
C GLN A 61 -5.95 -12.72 -7.54
N PRO A 62 -6.33 -12.60 -8.83
CA PRO A 62 -5.50 -12.67 -10.01
C PRO A 62 -4.73 -11.36 -10.28
N LEU A 63 -3.51 -11.48 -10.80
CA LEU A 63 -2.79 -10.38 -11.45
C LEU A 63 -2.76 -10.62 -12.95
N SER A 64 -3.80 -10.17 -13.66
CA SER A 64 -3.75 -10.13 -15.12
C SER A 64 -2.97 -8.90 -15.60
N GLN A 65 -2.62 -8.82 -16.88
CA GLN A 65 -1.76 -7.77 -17.43
C GLN A 65 -2.34 -6.33 -17.38
N GLY A 66 -3.54 -6.14 -16.81
CA GLY A 66 -4.29 -4.89 -16.84
C GLY A 66 -4.32 -4.11 -15.53
N GLY A 67 -3.17 -3.70 -14.98
CA GLY A 67 -3.11 -2.68 -13.92
C GLY A 67 -3.73 -3.04 -12.55
N GLN A 68 -3.92 -4.33 -12.25
CA GLN A 68 -4.58 -4.79 -11.01
C GLN A 68 -3.69 -4.75 -9.77
N LEU A 69 -2.39 -4.51 -9.91
CA LEU A 69 -1.45 -4.52 -8.78
C LEU A 69 -1.87 -3.53 -7.67
N LEU A 70 -2.04 -2.25 -8.01
CA LEU A 70 -2.43 -1.22 -7.05
C LEU A 70 -3.85 -1.43 -6.48
N PRO A 71 -4.88 -1.74 -7.29
CA PRO A 71 -6.19 -2.15 -6.77
C PRO A 71 -6.10 -3.31 -5.77
N ASN A 72 -5.32 -4.36 -6.06
CA ASN A 72 -5.17 -5.50 -5.17
C ASN A 72 -4.48 -5.11 -3.86
N ILE A 73 -3.45 -4.24 -3.91
CA ILE A 73 -2.79 -3.68 -2.72
C ILE A 73 -3.80 -2.95 -1.81
N VAL A 74 -4.72 -2.17 -2.39
CA VAL A 74 -5.66 -1.34 -1.62
C VAL A 74 -6.85 -2.16 -1.10
N TYR A 75 -7.44 -3.00 -1.95
CA TYR A 75 -8.72 -3.64 -1.68
C TYR A 75 -8.59 -5.05 -1.10
N SER A 76 -7.55 -5.80 -1.48
CA SER A 76 -7.51 -7.27 -1.29
C SER A 76 -6.34 -7.75 -0.43
N LEU A 77 -5.19 -7.07 -0.45
CA LEU A 77 -3.96 -7.45 0.24
C LEU A 77 -4.22 -7.89 1.68
N GLN A 78 -3.71 -9.07 2.01
CA GLN A 78 -3.67 -9.59 3.37
C GLN A 78 -2.24 -9.47 3.94
N PRO A 79 -2.09 -9.35 5.27
CA PRO A 79 -0.77 -9.27 5.90
C PRO A 79 0.16 -10.45 5.54
N THR A 80 -0.39 -11.62 5.22
CA THR A 80 0.36 -12.83 4.80
C THR A 80 1.18 -12.61 3.53
N ALA A 81 0.78 -11.67 2.67
CA ALA A 81 1.48 -11.35 1.45
C ALA A 81 2.72 -10.47 1.70
N ILE A 82 2.87 -9.83 2.86
CA ILE A 82 4.03 -9.00 3.17
C ILE A 82 5.15 -9.92 3.65
N ARG A 83 6.25 -9.99 2.88
CA ARG A 83 7.41 -10.86 3.18
C ARG A 83 8.58 -10.10 3.76
N HIS A 84 8.82 -8.88 3.31
CA HIS A 84 9.92 -8.07 3.78
C HIS A 84 9.41 -6.70 4.21
N VAL A 85 9.99 -6.16 5.28
CA VAL A 85 9.82 -4.76 5.67
C VAL A 85 11.21 -4.20 5.92
N VAL A 86 11.49 -3.07 5.27
CA VAL A 86 12.73 -2.33 5.43
C VAL A 86 12.36 -0.94 5.91
N VAL A 87 13.01 -0.50 7.00
CA VAL A 87 12.85 0.83 7.59
C VAL A 87 14.21 1.48 7.67
N ASN A 88 14.37 2.63 7.01
CA ASN A 88 15.59 3.39 6.87
C ASN A 88 16.79 2.50 6.46
N GLY A 89 16.56 1.64 5.46
CA GLY A 89 17.57 0.72 4.93
C GLY A 89 17.87 -0.50 5.81
N ARG A 90 17.21 -0.65 6.97
CA ARG A 90 17.36 -1.82 7.85
C ARG A 90 16.19 -2.76 7.67
N THR A 91 16.48 -4.03 7.39
CA THR A 91 15.45 -5.08 7.36
C THR A 91 14.93 -5.31 8.78
N VAL A 92 13.64 -5.03 8.99
CA VAL A 92 12.93 -5.25 10.27
C VAL A 92 11.98 -6.45 10.21
N MET A 93 11.75 -6.98 9.00
CA MET A 93 11.03 -8.24 8.80
C MET A 93 11.61 -8.95 7.58
N HIS A 94 11.86 -10.25 7.69
CA HIS A 94 12.37 -11.11 6.63
C HIS A 94 11.53 -12.39 6.52
N ASP A 95 11.04 -12.70 5.32
CA ASP A 95 10.15 -13.82 5.03
C ASP A 95 8.91 -13.94 5.94
N GLY A 96 8.40 -12.81 6.44
CA GLY A 96 7.25 -12.75 7.36
C GLY A 96 7.61 -12.94 8.84
N GLN A 97 8.90 -12.89 9.19
CA GLN A 97 9.40 -12.98 10.57
C GLN A 97 10.11 -11.68 10.96
N PHE A 98 9.84 -11.16 12.17
CA PHE A 98 10.45 -9.93 12.73
C PHE A 98 11.81 -10.20 13.35
#